data_AF-A0A7K1K321-F1
#
_entry.id   AF-A0A7K1K321-F1
#
_cell.length_a   1.000
_cell.length_b   1.000
_cell.length_c   1.000
_cell.angle_alpha   90.00
_cell.angle_beta   90.00
_cell.angle_gamma   90.00
#
_symmetry.space_group_name_H-M   'P 1'
#
loop_
_entity.id
_entity.type
_entity.pdbx_description
1 polymer ?
#
loop_
_entity_poly.entity_id
_entity_poly.type
_entity_poly.pdbx_seq_one_letter_code
_entity_poly.pdbx_strand_id
1 'polypeptide(L)'
;MMAFGKRKNDSADDKAEQNDDQRVDQSAPVDTTDETQGEGRAEAQFEGPFDVEDFDDPAVAVQGRLDLGSVLIPMPDGGQVQVELNEAGAPSAVWVVTPNGRFTIAAYAAPKSAGLWREVAGELAESLRKDASSVSIQDGPWGREVVGAGNGGVVRFIGVDGYRWMVRCVVNGAPESIDALTDEARASLADSVIRRGETPLPVRTPLQVELPEPMAAQLRAAAQQAAVQQAAQQLAAATQALPQDQPPAEPTARRSVQGSAMQQLRTITGG
;
A
#
# COMPACT_ATOMS: atom_id res chain seq x y z
N MET A 1 -27.38 -10.51 53.05
CA MET A 1 -28.28 -9.89 54.05
C MET A 1 -28.39 -8.43 53.67
N MET A 2 -29.48 -7.96 53.06
CA MET A 2 -30.73 -7.51 53.71
C MET A 2 -30.48 -6.78 55.04
N ALA A 3 -31.04 -5.62 55.38
CA ALA A 3 -31.89 -4.63 54.74
C ALA A 3 -32.22 -3.54 55.82
N PHE A 4 -32.86 -2.44 55.41
CA PHE A 4 -33.66 -1.49 56.24
C PHE A 4 -32.90 -0.53 57.20
N GLY A 5 -33.33 0.74 57.38
CA GLY A 5 -34.54 1.40 56.89
C GLY A 5 -34.70 2.89 57.26
N LYS A 6 -35.33 3.63 56.34
CA LYS A 6 -36.60 4.38 56.46
C LYS A 6 -36.91 5.23 57.72
N ARG A 7 -37.07 6.55 57.49
CA ARG A 7 -38.19 7.47 57.89
C ARG A 7 -37.73 8.92 57.59
N LYS A 8 -38.32 9.74 56.70
CA LYS A 8 -39.69 10.30 56.48
C LYS A 8 -40.16 11.26 57.58
N ASN A 9 -40.25 12.56 57.27
CA ASN A 9 -41.49 13.33 57.44
C ASN A 9 -41.55 14.55 56.47
N ASP A 10 -42.75 14.74 55.90
CA ASP A 10 -43.18 15.79 54.96
C ASP A 10 -43.81 16.98 55.70
N SER A 11 -43.77 18.18 55.09
CA SER A 11 -44.80 19.25 55.07
C SER A 11 -44.30 20.33 54.08
N ALA A 12 -44.85 20.47 52.86
CA ALA A 12 -45.98 21.35 52.47
C ALA A 12 -45.72 22.85 52.75
N ASP A 13 -45.96 23.84 51.90
CA ASP A 13 -46.37 24.01 50.49
C ASP A 13 -46.15 25.52 50.16
N ASP A 14 -46.07 25.83 48.86
CA ASP A 14 -46.44 27.08 48.16
C ASP A 14 -45.66 28.44 48.28
N LYS A 15 -45.17 28.82 47.09
CA LYS A 15 -45.02 30.13 46.40
C LYS A 15 -44.91 31.47 47.14
N ALA A 16 -43.91 32.26 46.73
CA ALA A 16 -44.06 33.70 46.44
C ALA A 16 -42.99 34.19 45.43
N GLU A 17 -43.43 35.06 44.53
CA GLU A 17 -42.71 35.66 43.41
C GLU A 17 -41.79 36.83 43.82
N GLN A 18 -40.80 37.08 42.95
CA GLN A 18 -40.21 38.37 42.53
C GLN A 18 -39.69 39.35 43.60
N ASN A 19 -38.39 39.65 43.50
CA ASN A 19 -37.96 41.05 43.54
C ASN A 19 -36.72 41.27 42.65
N ASP A 20 -36.90 42.15 41.68
CA ASP A 20 -35.88 42.79 40.83
C ASP A 20 -35.25 43.94 41.62
N ASP A 21 -33.92 44.02 41.67
CA ASP A 21 -33.26 45.31 41.89
C ASP A 21 -31.85 45.33 41.30
N GLN A 22 -31.68 46.24 40.34
CA GLN A 22 -30.45 46.52 39.62
C GLN A 22 -29.52 47.39 40.48
N ARG A 23 -28.23 47.02 40.54
CA ARG A 23 -27.17 48.01 40.78
C ARG A 23 -25.86 47.60 40.10
N VAL A 24 -25.52 48.31 39.04
CA VAL A 24 -24.21 48.37 38.39
C VAL A 24 -23.42 49.49 39.05
N ASP A 25 -22.15 49.27 39.46
CA ASP A 25 -21.02 50.08 38.96
C ASP A 25 -19.61 49.56 39.33
N GLN A 26 -18.80 49.37 38.27
CA GLN A 26 -17.35 49.51 38.06
C GLN A 26 -16.29 49.14 39.12
N SER A 27 -15.34 48.28 38.69
CA SER A 27 -13.88 48.46 38.89
C SER A 27 -13.07 47.63 37.86
N ALA A 28 -11.97 48.24 37.39
CA ALA A 28 -11.16 48.04 36.18
C ALA A 28 -10.43 46.68 35.99
N PRO A 29 -9.95 46.36 34.77
CA PRO A 29 -9.30 45.09 34.44
C PRO A 29 -7.80 45.11 34.77
N VAL A 30 -7.27 43.97 35.21
CA VAL A 30 -5.82 43.75 35.33
C VAL A 30 -5.40 42.73 34.28
N ASP A 31 -4.56 43.21 33.38
CA ASP A 31 -3.83 42.44 32.39
C ASP A 31 -2.78 41.57 33.10
N THR A 32 -2.80 40.27 32.83
CA THR A 32 -1.69 39.36 33.11
C THR A 32 -1.54 38.45 31.89
N THR A 33 -0.65 38.87 31.01
CA THR A 33 0.07 37.99 30.10
C THR A 33 1.31 37.50 30.84
N ASP A 34 1.44 36.19 31.04
CA ASP A 34 2.74 35.50 30.99
C ASP A 34 2.53 34.01 30.77
N GLU A 35 2.75 33.64 29.51
CA GLU A 35 3.45 32.44 29.01
C GLU A 35 3.44 31.16 29.85
N THR A 36 2.90 30.08 29.27
CA THR A 36 3.60 28.79 29.33
C THR A 36 3.42 28.03 28.03
N GLN A 37 4.55 27.82 27.38
CA GLN A 37 4.82 26.97 26.23
C GLN A 37 4.08 25.63 26.37
N GLY A 38 3.03 25.47 25.59
CA GLY A 38 2.74 24.18 24.99
C GLY A 38 3.36 24.23 23.61
N GLU A 39 4.56 23.67 23.44
CA GLU A 39 4.95 23.10 22.15
C GLU A 39 3.91 22.02 21.84
N GLY A 40 2.77 22.46 21.31
CA GLY A 40 1.85 21.59 20.61
C GLY A 40 2.67 21.04 19.46
N ARG A 41 3.14 19.80 19.62
CA ARG A 41 3.38 18.91 18.49
C ARG A 41 2.23 19.20 17.55
N ALA A 42 2.51 19.91 16.45
CA ALA A 42 1.48 20.23 15.47
C ALA A 42 0.86 18.87 15.15
N GLU A 43 -0.36 18.66 15.65
CA GLU A 43 -1.15 17.54 15.18
C GLU A 43 -1.22 17.82 13.69
N ALA A 44 -0.46 17.03 12.90
CA ALA A 44 -0.60 17.09 11.47
C ALA A 44 -2.09 16.88 11.25
N GLN A 45 -2.79 17.96 10.91
CA GLN A 45 -4.20 17.90 10.56
C GLN A 45 -4.18 17.16 9.23
N PHE A 46 -4.23 15.83 9.32
CA PHE A 46 -4.33 14.96 8.18
C PHE A 46 -5.72 15.21 7.57
N GLU A 47 -5.76 16.20 6.69
CA GLU A 47 -6.91 16.55 5.87
C GLU A 47 -6.76 15.85 4.51
N GLY A 48 -7.86 15.31 3.98
CA GLY A 48 -7.86 14.43 2.80
C GLY A 48 -7.54 12.96 3.13
N PRO A 49 -7.42 12.05 2.15
CA PRO A 49 -7.50 12.26 0.71
C PRO A 49 -8.81 12.92 0.25
N PHE A 50 -8.72 13.70 -0.81
CA PHE A 50 -9.82 14.49 -1.37
C PHE A 50 -10.52 13.76 -2.51
N ASP A 51 -11.80 14.06 -2.75
CA ASP A 51 -12.43 13.76 -4.02
C ASP A 51 -12.03 14.81 -5.06
N VAL A 52 -11.92 14.43 -6.33
CA VAL A 52 -11.72 15.40 -7.41
C VAL A 52 -12.89 16.40 -7.49
N GLU A 53 -14.09 15.99 -7.09
CA GLU A 53 -15.28 16.85 -7.05
C GLU A 53 -15.21 17.91 -5.93
N ASP A 54 -14.26 17.82 -5.00
CA ASP A 54 -14.04 18.83 -3.95
C ASP A 54 -13.36 20.10 -4.50
N PHE A 55 -12.86 20.06 -5.75
CA PHE A 55 -12.17 21.17 -6.40
C PHE A 55 -13.05 21.83 -7.47
N ASP A 56 -13.26 23.15 -7.37
CA ASP A 56 -13.99 23.92 -8.40
C ASP A 56 -13.25 23.94 -9.74
N ASP A 57 -11.91 23.94 -9.71
CA ASP A 57 -11.05 23.87 -10.89
C ASP A 57 -10.23 22.56 -10.87
N PRO A 58 -10.50 21.61 -11.79
CA PRO A 58 -9.75 20.36 -11.89
C PRO A 58 -8.25 20.55 -12.14
N ALA A 59 -7.81 21.70 -12.69
CA ALA A 59 -6.40 21.98 -12.87
C ALA A 59 -5.65 22.11 -11.53
N VAL A 60 -6.33 22.58 -10.49
CA VAL A 60 -5.75 22.69 -9.13
C VAL A 60 -5.49 21.31 -8.54
N ALA A 61 -6.40 20.35 -8.75
CA ALA A 61 -6.25 18.98 -8.26
C ALA A 61 -5.00 18.27 -8.81
N VAL A 62 -4.53 18.66 -10.00
CA VAL A 62 -3.36 18.06 -10.67
C VAL A 62 -2.04 18.74 -10.27
N GLN A 63 -2.09 19.99 -9.80
CA GLN A 63 -0.88 20.75 -9.49
C GLN A 63 -0.05 20.08 -8.39
N GLY A 64 1.23 19.83 -8.68
CA GLY A 64 2.15 19.18 -7.73
C GLY A 64 1.91 17.68 -7.53
N ARG A 65 1.01 17.06 -8.30
CA ARG A 65 0.68 15.63 -8.19
C ARG A 65 1.03 14.86 -9.44
N LEU A 66 1.46 13.62 -9.23
CA LEU A 66 1.54 12.61 -10.27
C LEU A 66 0.13 12.09 -10.56
N ASP A 67 -0.40 12.37 -11.76
CA ASP A 67 -1.70 11.85 -12.19
C ASP A 67 -1.56 10.38 -12.61
N LEU A 68 -2.20 9.48 -11.86
CA LEU A 68 -2.26 8.05 -12.14
C LEU A 68 -3.64 7.60 -12.67
N GLY A 69 -4.40 8.52 -13.28
CA GLY A 69 -5.75 8.28 -13.77
C GLY A 69 -6.78 8.39 -12.65
N SER A 70 -6.86 7.37 -11.79
CA SER A 70 -7.84 7.30 -10.69
C SER A 70 -7.36 7.87 -9.37
N VAL A 71 -6.04 8.08 -9.21
CA VAL A 71 -5.43 8.64 -8.01
C VAL A 71 -4.38 9.65 -8.45
N LEU A 72 -4.36 10.82 -7.83
CA LEU A 72 -3.34 11.83 -8.02
C LEU A 72 -2.55 11.93 -6.73
N ILE A 73 -1.25 11.67 -6.79
CA ILE A 73 -0.41 11.50 -5.60
C ILE A 73 0.72 12.56 -5.61
N PRO A 74 0.91 13.34 -4.55
CA PRO A 74 2.11 14.18 -4.43
C PRO A 74 3.35 13.30 -4.24
N MET A 75 4.44 13.64 -4.90
CA MET A 75 5.69 12.89 -4.75
C MET A 75 6.46 13.41 -3.53
N PRO A 76 6.83 12.55 -2.57
CA PRO A 76 7.69 12.96 -1.45
C PRO A 76 9.08 13.32 -1.96
N ASP A 77 9.82 14.11 -1.18
CA ASP A 77 11.18 14.53 -1.52
C ASP A 77 12.09 13.33 -1.76
N GLY A 78 12.75 13.29 -2.93
CA GLY A 78 13.59 12.18 -3.33
C GLY A 78 12.83 10.89 -3.70
N GLY A 79 11.49 10.92 -3.69
CA GLY A 79 10.63 9.82 -4.10
C GLY A 79 10.81 9.47 -5.58
N GLN A 80 10.96 8.18 -5.84
CA GLN A 80 11.05 7.62 -7.19
C GLN A 80 9.84 6.75 -7.49
N VAL A 81 9.47 6.64 -8.76
CA VAL A 81 8.35 5.82 -9.19
C VAL A 81 8.85 4.50 -9.75
N GLN A 82 8.34 3.39 -9.19
CA GLN A 82 8.51 2.06 -9.74
C GLN A 82 7.15 1.50 -10.14
N VAL A 83 7.00 1.15 -11.41
CA VAL A 83 5.77 0.61 -11.97
C VAL A 83 5.80 -0.91 -11.91
N GLU A 84 4.70 -1.50 -11.46
CA GLU A 84 4.42 -2.92 -11.61
C GLU A 84 3.43 -3.11 -12.77
N LEU A 85 3.70 -4.10 -13.63
CA LEU A 85 2.86 -4.46 -14.76
C LEU A 85 2.20 -5.81 -14.47
N ASN A 86 0.96 -5.98 -14.90
CA ASN A 86 0.29 -7.28 -14.93
C ASN A 86 0.80 -8.16 -16.09
N GLU A 87 0.32 -9.40 -16.16
CA GLU A 87 0.68 -10.35 -17.23
C GLU A 87 0.32 -9.87 -18.65
N ALA A 88 -0.70 -9.02 -18.77
CA ALA A 88 -1.09 -8.39 -20.03
C ALA A 88 -0.21 -7.18 -20.39
N GLY A 89 0.76 -6.82 -19.55
CA GLY A 89 1.68 -5.70 -19.73
C GLY A 89 1.09 -4.33 -19.39
N ALA A 90 -0.11 -4.28 -18.78
CA ALA A 90 -0.72 -3.05 -18.32
C ALA A 90 -0.29 -2.72 -16.87
N PRO A 91 -0.16 -1.43 -16.49
CA PRO A 91 0.14 -1.04 -15.12
C PRO A 91 -0.86 -1.63 -14.12
N SER A 92 -0.36 -2.38 -13.14
CA SER A 92 -1.16 -2.94 -12.04
C SER A 92 -1.05 -2.11 -10.76
N ALA A 93 0.15 -1.61 -10.47
CA ALA A 93 0.44 -0.81 -9.30
C ALA A 93 1.60 0.15 -9.56
N VAL A 94 1.62 1.25 -8.82
CA VAL A 94 2.70 2.24 -8.84
C VAL A 94 3.24 2.39 -7.44
N TRP A 95 4.50 2.04 -7.25
CA TRP A 95 5.23 2.16 -6.00
C TRP A 95 5.99 3.48 -5.97
N VAL A 96 5.79 4.26 -4.92
CA VAL A 96 6.67 5.36 -4.54
C VAL A 96 7.77 4.78 -3.66
N VAL A 97 9.00 4.90 -4.12
CA VAL A 97 10.21 4.38 -3.46
C VAL A 97 10.96 5.56 -2.85
N THR A 98 11.25 5.48 -1.55
CA THR A 98 11.97 6.49 -0.78
C THR A 98 13.17 5.84 -0.08
N PRO A 99 14.09 6.61 0.54
CA PRO A 99 15.18 6.05 1.32
C PRO A 99 14.72 5.16 2.49
N ASN A 100 13.49 5.36 2.99
CA ASN A 100 12.93 4.64 4.13
C ASN A 100 12.18 3.36 3.75
N GLY A 101 11.91 3.14 2.45
CA GLY A 101 11.25 1.96 1.91
C GLY A 101 10.35 2.32 0.73
N ARG A 102 9.17 1.73 0.64
CA ARG A 102 8.23 2.05 -0.45
C ARG A 102 6.78 1.96 -0.02
N PHE A 103 5.92 2.75 -0.65
CA PHE A 103 4.48 2.65 -0.48
C PHE A 103 3.74 2.75 -1.81
N THR A 104 2.51 2.29 -1.85
CA THR A 104 1.60 2.43 -3.00
C THR A 104 0.24 2.86 -2.51
N ILE A 105 -0.45 3.71 -3.27
CA ILE A 105 -1.81 4.18 -2.98
C ILE A 105 -2.68 3.76 -4.16
N ALA A 106 -3.71 2.97 -3.86
CA ALA A 106 -4.67 2.49 -4.86
C ALA A 106 -6.10 2.79 -4.40
N ALA A 107 -6.94 3.20 -5.34
CA ALA A 107 -8.36 3.44 -5.10
C ALA A 107 -9.22 2.29 -5.61
N TYR A 108 -10.35 2.08 -4.95
CA TYR A 108 -11.32 1.03 -5.22
C TYR A 108 -12.72 1.63 -5.24
N ALA A 109 -13.59 1.09 -6.08
CA ALA A 109 -15.01 1.43 -6.06
C ALA A 109 -15.63 0.99 -4.72
N ALA A 110 -16.42 1.87 -4.11
CA ALA A 110 -17.08 1.64 -2.82
C ALA A 110 -18.57 2.01 -2.87
N PRO A 111 -19.38 1.58 -1.89
CA PRO A 111 -20.73 2.09 -1.71
C PRO A 111 -20.74 3.59 -1.40
N LYS A 112 -21.94 4.20 -1.42
CA LYS A 112 -22.12 5.58 -0.95
C LYS A 112 -21.93 5.72 0.57
N SER A 113 -22.09 4.64 1.32
CA SER A 113 -21.87 4.59 2.75
C SER A 113 -20.40 4.25 3.06
N ALA A 114 -19.83 4.93 4.05
CA ALA A 114 -18.53 4.58 4.61
C ALA A 114 -18.55 3.21 5.31
N GLY A 115 -17.36 2.66 5.58
CA GLY A 115 -17.17 1.42 6.35
C GLY A 115 -16.57 0.27 5.56
N LEU A 116 -16.35 0.41 4.25
CA LEU A 116 -15.73 -0.64 3.44
C LEU A 116 -14.32 -0.96 3.94
N TRP A 117 -13.53 0.07 4.28
CA TRP A 117 -12.19 -0.13 4.83
C TRP A 117 -12.22 -0.98 6.11
N ARG A 118 -13.23 -0.80 6.97
CA ARG A 118 -13.35 -1.56 8.22
C ARG A 118 -13.45 -3.07 7.98
N GLU A 119 -14.20 -3.47 6.96
CA GLU A 119 -14.35 -4.87 6.53
C GLU A 119 -13.04 -5.39 5.93
N VAL A 120 -12.49 -4.63 4.97
CA VAL A 120 -11.24 -4.99 4.26
C VAL A 120 -10.07 -5.11 5.23
N ALA A 121 -9.95 -4.23 6.23
CA ALA A 121 -8.93 -4.31 7.27
C ALA A 121 -9.05 -5.60 8.10
N GLY A 122 -10.27 -6.06 8.38
CA GLY A 122 -10.50 -7.34 9.06
C GLY A 122 -10.05 -8.53 8.23
N GLU A 123 -10.40 -8.55 6.94
CA GLU A 123 -9.99 -9.58 5.98
C GLU A 123 -8.46 -9.60 5.79
N LEU A 124 -7.83 -8.42 5.66
CA LEU A 124 -6.37 -8.27 5.54
C LEU A 124 -5.65 -8.76 6.79
N ALA A 125 -6.12 -8.40 7.98
CA ALA A 125 -5.53 -8.87 9.23
C ALA A 125 -5.60 -10.40 9.35
N GLU A 126 -6.72 -11.01 8.96
CA GLU A 126 -6.87 -12.46 8.97
C GLU A 126 -5.99 -13.15 7.92
N SER A 127 -5.85 -12.57 6.73
CA SER A 127 -4.94 -13.08 5.71
C SER A 127 -3.49 -13.02 6.20
N LEU A 128 -3.06 -11.89 6.74
CA LEU A 128 -1.68 -11.71 7.22
C LEU A 128 -1.30 -12.65 8.35
N ARG A 129 -2.25 -13.05 9.21
CA ARG A 129 -1.97 -13.99 10.31
C ARG A 129 -1.46 -15.35 9.83
N LYS A 130 -1.68 -15.69 8.55
CA LYS A 130 -1.20 -16.93 7.94
C LYS A 130 0.27 -16.85 7.54
N ASP A 131 0.76 -15.66 7.21
CA ASP A 131 2.06 -15.45 6.55
C ASP A 131 3.04 -14.62 7.38
N ALA A 132 2.56 -13.74 8.25
CA ALA A 132 3.37 -12.85 9.09
C ALA A 132 3.60 -13.44 10.48
N SER A 133 4.77 -13.15 11.05
CA SER A 133 5.12 -13.61 12.40
C SER A 133 4.30 -12.92 13.50
N SER A 134 3.88 -11.68 13.26
CA SER A 134 2.99 -10.93 14.13
C SER A 134 2.08 -10.04 13.32
N VAL A 135 0.82 -9.94 13.73
CA VAL A 135 -0.18 -9.04 13.15
C VAL A 135 -0.85 -8.25 14.27
N SER A 136 -0.92 -6.94 14.11
CA SER A 136 -1.59 -6.04 15.04
C SER A 136 -2.51 -5.08 14.27
N ILE A 137 -3.54 -4.59 14.96
CA ILE A 137 -4.36 -3.48 14.49
C ILE A 137 -3.98 -2.28 15.34
N GLN A 138 -3.67 -1.16 14.70
CA GLN A 138 -3.27 0.09 15.35
C GLN A 138 -4.23 1.20 14.95
N ASP A 139 -4.42 2.20 15.80
CA ASP A 139 -5.19 3.38 15.45
C ASP A 139 -4.31 4.38 14.69
N GLY A 140 -4.81 4.86 13.57
CA GLY A 140 -4.21 5.90 12.73
C GLY A 140 -5.19 7.04 12.45
N PRO A 141 -4.78 8.05 11.67
CA PRO A 141 -5.55 9.28 11.46
C PRO A 141 -6.95 9.06 10.86
N TRP A 142 -7.08 8.06 9.98
CA TRP A 142 -8.35 7.70 9.32
C TRP A 142 -9.04 6.50 9.95
N GLY A 143 -8.58 6.08 11.13
CA GLY A 143 -9.07 4.91 11.85
C GLY A 143 -8.08 3.76 11.83
N ARG A 144 -8.60 2.53 11.83
CA ARG A 144 -7.78 1.33 12.07
C ARG A 144 -6.83 1.05 10.91
N GLU A 145 -5.58 0.80 11.23
CA GLU A 145 -4.53 0.36 10.31
C GLU A 145 -4.10 -1.07 10.67
N VAL A 146 -3.75 -1.87 9.67
CA VAL A 146 -3.30 -3.26 9.86
C VAL A 146 -1.79 -3.31 9.71
N VAL A 147 -1.09 -3.82 10.71
CA VAL A 147 0.38 -3.93 10.69
C VAL A 147 0.79 -5.38 10.81
N GLY A 148 1.50 -5.88 9.81
CA GLY A 148 2.14 -7.18 9.81
C GLY A 148 3.66 -7.03 9.90
N ALA A 149 4.32 -7.85 10.71
CA ALA A 149 5.78 -7.92 10.76
C ALA A 149 6.26 -9.38 10.66
N GLY A 150 7.37 -9.58 9.96
CA GLY A 150 8.00 -10.88 9.76
C GLY A 150 9.41 -10.77 9.20
N ASN A 151 9.97 -11.90 8.77
CA ASN A 151 11.35 -11.97 8.27
C ASN A 151 11.60 -11.10 7.03
N GLY A 152 10.55 -10.75 6.28
CA GLY A 152 10.63 -9.89 5.09
C GLY A 152 10.50 -8.38 5.36
N GLY A 153 10.39 -7.96 6.62
CA GLY A 153 10.19 -6.57 7.02
C GLY A 153 8.81 -6.31 7.65
N VAL A 154 8.40 -5.05 7.64
CA VAL A 154 7.11 -4.60 8.15
C VAL A 154 6.25 -4.11 7.00
N VAL A 155 4.99 -4.55 7.00
CA VAL A 155 3.94 -4.06 6.12
C VAL A 155 2.86 -3.37 6.95
N ARG A 156 2.45 -2.18 6.54
CA ARG A 156 1.32 -1.45 7.13
C ARG A 156 0.30 -1.14 6.04
N PHE A 157 -0.96 -1.44 6.32
CA PHE A 157 -2.08 -1.10 5.46
C PHE A 157 -2.88 0.02 6.13
N ILE A 158 -3.00 1.13 5.42
CA ILE A 158 -3.78 2.32 5.79
C ILE A 158 -4.92 2.41 4.80
N GLY A 159 -6.13 2.74 5.24
CA GLY A 159 -7.22 2.94 4.31
C GLY A 159 -8.18 4.02 4.76
N VAL A 160 -8.84 4.60 3.76
CA VAL A 160 -9.72 5.76 3.90
C VAL A 160 -10.96 5.51 3.06
N ASP A 161 -12.14 5.65 3.66
CA ASP A 161 -13.41 5.59 2.95
C ASP A 161 -13.83 7.01 2.53
N GLY A 162 -14.16 7.19 1.25
CA GLY A 162 -14.75 8.41 0.71
C GLY A 162 -16.12 8.16 0.10
N TYR A 163 -16.67 9.15 -0.61
CA TYR A 163 -17.97 8.98 -1.27
C TYR A 163 -17.83 8.13 -2.53
N ARG A 164 -18.28 6.87 -2.47
CA ARG A 164 -18.24 5.90 -3.60
C ARG A 164 -16.85 5.40 -3.99
N TRP A 165 -15.83 5.73 -3.21
CA TRP A 165 -14.48 5.19 -3.33
C TRP A 165 -13.91 4.83 -1.96
N MET A 166 -12.91 3.95 -1.96
CA MET A 166 -12.08 3.64 -0.81
C MET A 166 -10.63 3.60 -1.29
N VAL A 167 -9.73 4.21 -0.52
CA VAL A 167 -8.30 4.19 -0.79
C VAL A 167 -7.63 3.21 0.14
N ARG A 168 -6.67 2.46 -0.39
CA ARG A 168 -5.73 1.64 0.39
C ARG A 168 -4.31 2.08 0.07
N CYS A 169 -3.61 2.52 1.09
CA CYS A 169 -2.17 2.72 1.08
C CYS A 169 -1.47 1.51 1.71
N VAL A 170 -0.51 0.91 0.99
CA VAL A 170 0.31 -0.19 1.48
C VAL A 170 1.73 0.30 1.64
N VAL A 171 2.24 0.26 2.85
CA VAL A 171 3.57 0.72 3.24
C VAL A 171 4.45 -0.48 3.54
N ASN A 172 5.60 -0.59 2.88
CA ASN A 172 6.56 -1.69 3.04
C ASN A 172 7.95 -1.13 3.36
N GLY A 173 8.50 -1.50 4.51
CA GLY A 173 9.79 -1.00 4.96
C GLY A 173 10.48 -1.93 5.95
N ALA A 174 11.71 -1.59 6.30
CA ALA A 174 12.45 -2.27 7.36
C ALA A 174 11.90 -1.82 8.74
N PRO A 175 11.97 -2.66 9.79
CA PRO A 175 11.49 -2.29 11.12
C PRO A 175 12.06 -0.98 11.65
N GLU A 176 13.30 -0.66 11.32
CA GLU A 176 14.00 0.55 11.76
C GLU A 176 13.54 1.84 11.06
N SER A 177 12.95 1.75 9.86
CA SER A 177 12.56 2.90 9.04
C SER A 177 11.05 3.01 8.82
N ILE A 178 10.27 2.02 9.28
CA ILE A 178 8.84 1.92 8.98
C ILE A 178 8.03 3.09 9.52
N ASP A 179 8.39 3.66 10.66
CA ASP A 179 7.65 4.78 11.25
C ASP A 179 7.84 6.05 10.41
N ALA A 180 9.07 6.37 10.01
CA ALA A 180 9.37 7.49 9.11
C ALA A 180 8.69 7.30 7.74
N LEU A 181 8.76 6.09 7.17
CA LEU A 181 8.06 5.78 5.92
C LEU A 181 6.54 5.88 6.06
N THR A 182 5.99 5.51 7.21
CA THR A 182 4.55 5.64 7.49
C THR A 182 4.14 7.11 7.50
N ASP A 183 4.94 7.99 8.09
CA ASP A 183 4.66 9.42 8.10
C ASP A 183 4.75 10.03 6.69
N GLU A 184 5.74 9.65 5.88
CA GLU A 184 5.84 10.02 4.45
C GLU A 184 4.61 9.56 3.65
N ALA A 185 4.20 8.31 3.86
CA ALA A 185 3.05 7.73 3.18
C ALA A 185 1.74 8.40 3.61
N ARG A 186 1.58 8.73 4.90
CA ARG A 186 0.41 9.46 5.41
C ARG A 186 0.37 10.89 4.88
N ALA A 187 1.50 11.60 4.83
CA ALA A 187 1.55 12.94 4.24
C ALA A 187 1.14 12.89 2.75
N SER A 188 1.66 11.90 2.01
CA SER A 188 1.30 11.72 0.60
C SER A 188 -0.17 11.33 0.42
N LEU A 189 -0.69 10.48 1.30
CA LEU A 189 -2.09 10.03 1.28
C LEU A 189 -3.07 11.14 1.64
N ALA A 190 -2.78 11.95 2.66
CA ALA A 190 -3.59 13.07 3.06
C ALA A 190 -3.78 14.05 1.90
N ASP A 191 -2.69 14.35 1.22
CA ASP A 191 -2.71 15.27 0.09
C ASP A 191 -3.06 14.55 -1.24
N SER A 192 -3.45 13.27 -1.24
CA SER A 192 -3.88 12.61 -2.50
C SER A 192 -5.28 13.04 -2.94
N VAL A 193 -5.54 13.05 -4.26
CA VAL A 193 -6.87 13.32 -4.84
C VAL A 193 -7.38 12.09 -5.58
N ILE A 194 -8.63 11.71 -5.35
CA ILE A 194 -9.24 10.51 -5.90
C ILE A 194 -10.20 10.87 -7.02
N ARG A 195 -9.97 10.30 -8.19
CA ARG A 195 -10.81 10.45 -9.38
C ARG A 195 -11.54 9.13 -9.61
N ARG A 196 -12.68 8.96 -8.94
CA ARG A 196 -13.52 7.75 -9.06
C ARG A 196 -14.12 7.57 -10.46
N GLY A 197 -14.37 8.68 -11.15
CA GLY A 197 -15.04 8.70 -12.46
C GLY A 197 -16.52 8.35 -12.38
N GLU A 198 -17.22 8.45 -13.50
CA GLU A 198 -18.68 8.33 -13.54
C GLU A 198 -19.16 6.88 -13.66
N THR A 199 -18.38 6.04 -14.33
CA THR A 199 -18.74 4.65 -14.66
C THR A 199 -19.12 3.87 -13.40
N PRO A 200 -20.31 3.23 -13.36
CA PRO A 200 -20.67 2.32 -12.29
C PRO A 200 -19.75 1.09 -12.30
N LEU A 201 -19.17 0.77 -11.14
CA LEU A 201 -18.31 -0.39 -10.93
C LEU A 201 -18.82 -1.18 -9.72
N PRO A 202 -18.68 -2.52 -9.71
CA PRO A 202 -18.94 -3.31 -8.52
C PRO A 202 -18.09 -2.84 -7.34
N VAL A 203 -18.64 -2.99 -6.12
CA VAL A 203 -17.91 -2.67 -4.88
C VAL A 203 -16.67 -3.55 -4.78
N ARG A 204 -15.56 -2.99 -4.26
CA ARG A 204 -14.21 -3.60 -4.18
C ARG A 204 -13.50 -3.77 -5.54
N THR A 205 -14.06 -3.32 -6.66
CA THR A 205 -13.33 -3.29 -7.94
C THR A 205 -12.22 -2.23 -7.90
N PRO A 206 -10.96 -2.58 -8.22
CA PRO A 206 -9.88 -1.59 -8.30
C PRO A 206 -10.18 -0.56 -9.39
N LEU A 207 -9.92 0.71 -9.11
CA LEU A 207 -9.98 1.75 -10.12
C LEU A 207 -8.75 1.68 -11.01
N GLN A 208 -8.91 2.10 -12.27
CA GLN A 208 -7.86 1.94 -13.25
C GLN A 208 -6.68 2.87 -12.96
N VAL A 209 -5.47 2.30 -13.00
CA VAL A 209 -4.22 3.03 -12.93
C VAL A 209 -3.75 3.32 -14.34
N GLU A 210 -3.44 4.59 -14.59
CA GLU A 210 -2.90 5.06 -15.86
C GLU A 210 -1.56 5.72 -15.60
N LEU A 211 -0.57 5.51 -16.48
CA LEU A 211 0.71 6.17 -16.36
C LEU A 211 0.73 7.42 -17.25
N PRO A 212 1.32 8.53 -16.79
CA PRO A 212 1.57 9.66 -17.67
C PRO A 212 2.34 9.23 -18.92
N GLU A 213 1.94 9.75 -20.08
CA GLU A 213 2.53 9.37 -21.38
C GLU A 213 4.06 9.44 -21.42
N PRO A 214 4.74 10.45 -20.83
CA PRO A 214 6.21 10.47 -20.78
C PRO A 214 6.80 9.25 -20.07
N MET A 215 6.18 8.81 -18.96
CA MET A 215 6.63 7.66 -18.18
C MET A 215 6.32 6.35 -18.93
N ALA A 216 5.13 6.23 -19.52
CA ALA A 216 4.74 5.08 -20.32
C ALA A 216 5.65 4.92 -21.57
N ALA A 217 6.03 6.02 -22.22
CA ALA A 217 6.97 6.03 -23.33
C ALA A 217 8.38 5.58 -22.90
N GLN A 218 8.86 6.06 -21.76
CA GLN A 218 10.15 5.63 -21.20
C GLN A 218 10.18 4.13 -20.90
N LEU A 219 9.13 3.59 -20.28
CA LEU A 219 9.00 2.15 -20.03
C LEU A 219 9.02 1.34 -21.32
N ARG A 220 8.26 1.76 -22.35
CA ARG A 220 8.26 1.11 -23.67
C ARG A 220 9.65 1.13 -24.33
N ALA A 221 10.34 2.26 -24.26
CA ALA A 221 11.70 2.39 -24.81
C ALA A 221 12.70 1.47 -24.09
N ALA A 222 12.66 1.43 -22.75
CA ALA A 222 13.51 0.55 -21.96
C ALA A 222 13.25 -0.95 -22.27
N ALA A 223 11.98 -1.34 -22.39
CA ALA A 223 11.61 -2.71 -22.74
C ALA A 223 12.10 -3.10 -24.14
N GLN A 224 11.98 -2.21 -25.13
CA GLN A 224 12.51 -2.44 -26.49
C GLN A 224 14.03 -2.61 -26.49
N GLN A 225 14.77 -1.79 -25.74
CA GLN A 225 16.22 -1.90 -25.62
C GLN A 225 16.64 -3.23 -24.96
N ALA A 226 15.96 -3.64 -23.90
CA ALA A 226 16.22 -4.92 -23.23
C ALA A 226 15.96 -6.11 -24.17
N ALA A 227 14.88 -6.06 -24.95
CA ALA A 227 14.56 -7.11 -25.92
C ALA A 227 15.64 -7.22 -27.03
N VAL A 228 16.13 -6.09 -27.55
CA VAL A 228 17.22 -6.07 -28.53
C VAL A 228 18.52 -6.64 -27.94
N GLN A 229 18.85 -6.28 -26.69
CA GLN A 229 20.03 -6.83 -26.01
C GLN A 229 19.92 -8.33 -25.76
N GLN A 230 18.75 -8.82 -25.34
CA GLN A 230 18.52 -10.26 -25.16
C GLN A 230 18.62 -11.03 -26.49
N ALA A 231 18.05 -10.49 -27.57
CA ALA A 231 18.17 -11.10 -28.90
C ALA A 231 19.63 -11.13 -29.38
N ALA A 232 20.39 -10.06 -29.15
CA ALA A 232 21.82 -10.01 -29.48
C ALA A 232 22.64 -11.01 -28.65
N GLN A 233 22.35 -11.15 -27.35
CA GLN A 233 23.00 -12.13 -26.48
C GLN A 233 22.68 -13.57 -26.90
N GLN A 234 21.42 -13.87 -27.27
CA GLN A 234 21.04 -15.18 -27.79
C GLN A 234 21.73 -15.51 -29.12
N LEU A 235 21.85 -14.54 -30.03
CA LEU A 235 22.57 -14.74 -31.29
C LEU A 235 24.07 -14.97 -31.05
N ALA A 236 24.68 -14.23 -30.12
CA ALA A 236 26.08 -14.43 -29.75
C ALA A 236 26.31 -15.81 -29.10
N ALA A 237 25.43 -16.24 -28.20
CA ALA A 237 25.50 -17.56 -27.57
C ALA A 237 25.31 -18.70 -28.60
N ALA A 238 24.40 -18.56 -29.55
CA ALA A 238 24.18 -19.54 -30.61
C ALA A 238 25.38 -19.67 -31.56
N THR A 239 26.07 -18.55 -31.86
CA THR A 239 27.24 -18.55 -32.76
C THR A 239 28.45 -19.23 -32.12
N GLN A 240 28.60 -19.16 -30.79
CA GLN A 240 29.69 -19.82 -30.05
C GLN A 240 29.48 -21.33 -29.87
N ALA A 241 28.25 -21.84 -30.07
CA ALA A 241 27.91 -23.25 -29.93
C ALA A 241 28.11 -24.09 -31.22
N LEU A 242 28.59 -23.48 -32.32
CA LEU A 242 28.93 -24.22 -33.54
C LEU A 242 30.18 -25.09 -33.30
N PRO A 243 30.13 -26.42 -33.52
CA PRO A 243 31.29 -27.29 -33.34
C PRO A 243 32.40 -26.86 -34.30
N GLN A 244 33.59 -26.56 -33.78
CA GLN A 244 34.76 -26.36 -34.62
C GLN A 244 35.08 -27.68 -35.36
N ASP A 245 35.16 -27.61 -36.69
CA ASP A 245 35.55 -28.70 -37.59
C ASP A 245 36.73 -29.49 -37.02
N GLN A 246 36.45 -30.71 -36.54
CA GLN A 246 37.49 -31.72 -36.34
C GLN A 246 37.94 -32.19 -37.72
N PRO A 247 39.24 -32.12 -38.07
CA PRO A 247 39.72 -32.64 -39.35
C PRO A 247 39.42 -34.15 -39.43
N PRO A 248 39.10 -34.68 -40.63
CA PRO A 248 38.64 -36.05 -40.78
C PRO A 248 39.73 -37.04 -40.37
N ALA A 249 39.42 -37.90 -39.39
CA ALA A 249 40.29 -38.96 -38.94
C ALA A 249 40.46 -40.02 -40.04
N GLU A 250 41.71 -40.41 -40.31
CA GLU A 250 42.06 -41.45 -41.28
C GLU A 250 41.48 -42.82 -40.88
N PRO A 251 41.07 -43.67 -41.86
CA PRO A 251 40.46 -44.95 -41.58
C PRO A 251 41.52 -46.01 -41.24
N THR A 252 41.67 -46.35 -39.96
CA THR A 252 42.52 -47.47 -39.54
C THR A 252 41.90 -48.80 -39.91
N ALA A 253 42.61 -49.56 -40.74
CA ALA A 253 42.23 -50.85 -41.27
C ALA A 253 42.02 -51.94 -40.19
N ARG A 254 41.06 -52.83 -40.48
CA ARG A 254 40.75 -54.05 -39.72
C ARG A 254 41.98 -54.94 -39.52
N ARG A 255 42.19 -55.46 -38.31
CA ARG A 255 42.95 -56.70 -38.11
C ARG A 255 42.17 -57.66 -37.21
N SER A 256 41.99 -58.85 -37.76
CA SER A 256 41.14 -59.93 -37.32
C SER A 256 41.82 -60.89 -36.33
N VAL A 257 40.97 -61.52 -35.50
CA VAL A 257 40.99 -62.90 -34.94
C VAL A 257 42.22 -63.42 -34.17
N GLN A 258 41.97 -63.83 -32.92
CA GLN A 258 42.29 -65.15 -32.29
C GLN A 258 42.24 -64.95 -30.76
N GLY A 259 41.58 -65.76 -29.94
CA GLY A 259 40.79 -66.97 -30.17
C GLY A 259 40.35 -67.56 -28.82
N SER A 260 39.46 -68.56 -28.92
CA SER A 260 39.23 -69.67 -27.96
C SER A 260 38.73 -69.31 -26.55
N ALA A 261 37.89 -70.07 -25.88
CA ALA A 261 37.00 -71.20 -26.16
C ALA A 261 36.36 -71.55 -24.80
N MET A 262 35.15 -72.10 -24.83
CA MET A 262 34.48 -72.76 -23.69
C MET A 262 34.04 -71.80 -22.56
N GLN A 263 32.93 -71.98 -21.84
CA GLN A 263 32.16 -73.18 -21.56
C GLN A 263 30.80 -72.76 -20.95
N GLN A 264 29.71 -73.29 -21.52
CA GLN A 264 28.53 -73.89 -20.84
C GLN A 264 27.79 -73.06 -19.77
N LEU A 265 26.55 -72.61 -20.04
CA LEU A 265 25.28 -73.34 -19.84
C LEU A 265 24.99 -73.79 -18.40
N ARG A 266 24.03 -73.10 -17.74
CA ARG A 266 22.98 -73.61 -16.83
C ARG A 266 22.08 -72.42 -16.42
N THR A 267 20.90 -72.25 -17.03
CA THR A 267 19.58 -72.77 -16.59
C THR A 267 19.11 -72.28 -15.22
N ILE A 268 17.97 -71.55 -15.28
CA ILE A 268 16.75 -71.64 -14.45
C ILE A 268 16.71 -71.11 -13.00
N THR A 269 15.75 -70.19 -12.82
CA THR A 269 14.66 -70.18 -11.81
C THR A 269 14.96 -70.30 -10.30
N GLY A 270 14.46 -69.32 -9.54
CA GLY A 270 13.88 -69.55 -8.21
C GLY A 270 14.25 -68.48 -7.18
N GLY A 271 13.25 -67.80 -6.62
CA GLY A 271 13.35 -66.95 -5.44
C GLY A 271 12.43 -65.75 -5.48
#